data_AF-A0A8S3BBQ8-F1
#
_entry.id   AF-A0A8S3BBQ8-F1
#
_cell.length_a   1.000
_cell.length_b   1.000
_cell.length_c   1.000
_cell.angle_alpha   90.00
_cell.angle_beta   90.00
_cell.angle_gamma   90.00
#
_symmetry.space_group_name_H-M   'P 1'
#
loop_
_entity.id
_entity.type
_entity.pdbx_description
1 polymer ?
#
loop_
_entity_poly.entity_id
_entity_poly.type
_entity_poly.pdbx_seq_one_letter_code
_entity_poly.pdbx_strand_id
1 'polypeptide(L)'
;MVIHLDGILSILIIFTFIHFVQIINGEENRISSLEKRIQELEVRQQQYPEVTFLTYKDRKRILVTGGAGFVGSHLVDRLMLEGHEVIVADNFFTGRKRNIEHWIGHENFELINHDIVNPLYIEVDEIYHLASPASPSHYMYNPVKTIKVNTMGTINMLGLARRVRARLLFASTSEVYGDPEVHPQKETYFGNVNPFGPRSCYDESKRVAEATCYAYAKQEGISIRIARIFNTYGPRMHMNDGRVV
;
A
#
# COMPACT_ATOMS: atom_id res chain seq x y z
N MET A 1 -54.49 63.90 34.19
CA MET A 1 -53.64 62.72 34.48
C MET A 1 -53.02 62.25 33.16
N VAL A 2 -52.08 63.05 32.63
CA VAL A 2 -51.33 62.73 31.40
C VAL A 2 -49.89 62.58 31.85
N ILE A 3 -49.59 61.40 32.39
CA ILE A 3 -48.28 61.07 32.93
C ILE A 3 -47.94 59.68 32.38
N HIS A 4 -46.79 59.57 31.71
CA HIS A 4 -46.05 58.33 31.45
C HIS A 4 -46.61 57.30 30.44
N LEU A 5 -46.87 57.68 29.19
CA LEU A 5 -46.95 56.69 28.10
C LEU A 5 -45.74 56.74 27.14
N ASP A 6 -45.18 57.93 26.88
CA ASP A 6 -44.03 58.09 25.98
C ASP A 6 -42.71 57.51 26.53
N GLY A 7 -42.54 57.53 27.86
CA GLY A 7 -41.37 56.94 28.53
C GLY A 7 -41.36 55.41 28.47
N ILE A 8 -42.53 54.77 28.58
CA ILE A 8 -42.66 53.30 28.58
C ILE A 8 -42.40 52.74 27.18
N LEU A 9 -42.93 53.40 26.14
CA LEU A 9 -42.69 53.02 24.74
C LEU A 9 -41.21 53.15 24.37
N SER A 10 -40.56 54.22 24.81
CA SER A 10 -39.12 54.46 24.58
C SER A 10 -38.25 53.41 25.29
N ILE A 11 -38.60 53.02 26.52
CA ILE A 11 -37.88 51.97 27.27
C ILE A 11 -38.05 50.60 26.60
N LEU A 12 -39.26 50.28 26.10
CA LEU A 12 -39.53 49.01 25.41
C LEU A 12 -38.73 48.88 24.11
N ILE A 13 -38.62 49.98 23.33
CA ILE A 13 -37.81 50.04 22.11
C ILE A 13 -36.32 49.83 22.42
N ILE A 14 -35.80 50.49 23.47
CA ILE A 14 -34.40 50.34 23.90
C ILE A 14 -34.13 48.89 24.35
N PHE A 15 -35.01 48.26 25.12
CA PHE A 15 -34.86 46.87 25.54
C PHE A 15 -34.87 45.90 24.35
N THR A 16 -35.78 46.11 23.40
CA THR A 16 -35.86 45.29 22.18
C THR A 16 -34.61 45.45 21.32
N PHE A 17 -34.08 46.66 21.21
CA PHE A 17 -32.84 46.95 20.50
C PHE A 17 -31.62 46.30 21.18
N ILE A 18 -31.50 46.40 22.51
CA ILE A 18 -30.41 45.75 23.26
C ILE A 18 -30.47 44.23 23.11
N HIS A 19 -31.67 43.64 23.21
CA HIS A 19 -31.85 42.20 23.04
C HIS A 19 -31.52 41.76 21.60
N PHE A 20 -31.87 42.58 20.61
CA PHE A 20 -31.53 42.31 19.21
C PHE A 20 -30.01 42.38 18.97
N VAL A 21 -29.32 43.38 19.53
CA VAL A 21 -27.85 43.49 19.47
C VAL A 21 -27.16 42.31 20.18
N GLN A 22 -27.69 41.86 21.32
CA GLN A 22 -27.18 40.66 22.01
C GLN A 22 -27.36 39.39 21.17
N ILE A 23 -28.47 39.26 20.44
CA ILE A 23 -28.68 38.15 19.49
C ILE A 23 -27.65 38.21 18.36
N ILE A 24 -27.47 39.38 17.74
CA ILE A 24 -26.49 39.53 16.63
C ILE A 24 -25.07 39.22 17.10
N ASN A 25 -24.64 39.78 18.24
CA ASN A 25 -23.32 39.48 18.80
C ASN A 25 -23.17 37.98 19.14
N GLY A 26 -24.24 37.32 19.57
CA GLY A 26 -24.27 35.88 19.83
C GLY A 26 -24.10 35.05 18.56
N GLU A 27 -24.76 35.44 17.47
CA GLU A 27 -24.64 34.80 16.15
C GLU A 27 -23.27 35.07 15.50
N GLU A 28 -22.72 36.28 15.58
CA GLU A 28 -21.37 36.59 15.10
C GLU A 28 -20.29 35.74 15.79
N ASN A 29 -20.40 35.56 17.11
CA ASN A 29 -19.50 34.67 17.85
C ASN A 29 -19.64 33.20 17.42
N ARG A 30 -20.86 32.74 17.12
CA ARG A 30 -21.10 31.39 16.58
C ARG A 30 -20.49 31.23 15.20
N ILE A 31 -20.71 32.18 14.30
CA ILE A 31 -20.14 32.19 12.95
C ILE A 31 -18.62 32.15 13.02
N SER A 32 -18.00 33.02 13.82
CA SER A 32 -16.54 33.03 14.01
C SER A 32 -16.00 31.70 14.56
N SER A 33 -16.73 31.06 15.48
CA SER A 33 -16.36 29.74 16.00
C SER A 33 -16.47 28.62 14.95
N LEU A 34 -17.44 28.72 14.05
CA LEU A 34 -17.64 27.77 12.95
C LEU A 34 -16.59 27.96 11.87
N GLU A 35 -16.28 29.20 11.47
CA GLU A 35 -15.20 29.52 10.54
C GLU A 35 -13.86 28.98 11.03
N LYS A 36 -13.55 29.16 12.32
CA LYS A 36 -12.32 28.62 12.92
C LYS A 36 -12.27 27.09 12.85
N ARG A 37 -13.39 26.42 13.11
CA ARG A 37 -13.50 24.96 12.97
C ARG A 37 -13.37 24.51 11.52
N ILE A 38 -13.94 25.23 10.57
CA ILE A 38 -13.79 24.94 9.13
C ILE A 38 -12.32 25.08 8.73
N GLN A 39 -11.66 26.16 9.12
CA GLN A 39 -10.23 26.36 8.86
C GLN A 39 -9.36 25.24 9.45
N GLU A 40 -9.65 24.82 10.70
CA GLU A 40 -8.97 23.68 11.33
C GLU A 40 -9.23 22.36 10.59
N LEU A 41 -10.40 22.18 9.97
CA LEU A 41 -10.73 21.00 9.18
C LEU A 41 -10.08 21.03 7.78
N GLU A 42 -9.98 22.20 7.16
CA GLU A 42 -9.28 22.40 5.89
C GLU A 42 -7.78 22.15 6.05
N VAL A 43 -7.16 22.64 7.12
CA VAL A 43 -5.75 22.37 7.46
C VAL A 43 -5.51 20.88 7.76
N ARG A 44 -6.54 20.16 8.21
CA ARG A 44 -6.50 18.71 8.44
C ARG A 44 -6.74 17.88 7.17
N GLN A 45 -7.04 18.49 6.02
CA GLN A 45 -7.02 17.71 4.77
C GLN A 45 -5.60 17.23 4.54
N GLN A 46 -5.43 15.92 4.68
CA GLN A 46 -4.15 15.26 4.51
C GLN A 46 -3.69 15.51 3.08
N GLN A 47 -2.62 16.29 2.93
CA GLN A 47 -2.10 16.68 1.64
C GLN A 47 -1.30 15.51 1.07
N TYR A 48 -1.92 14.76 0.18
CA TYR A 48 -1.24 13.73 -0.61
C TYR A 48 -0.36 14.39 -1.68
N PRO A 49 0.72 13.74 -2.13
CA PRO A 49 1.47 14.21 -3.29
C PRO A 49 0.55 14.32 -4.53
N GLU A 50 0.85 15.29 -5.42
CA GLU A 50 0.09 15.42 -6.67
C GLU A 50 0.25 14.19 -7.55
N VAL A 51 -0.88 13.65 -8.02
CA VAL A 51 -0.95 12.47 -8.89
C VAL A 51 -1.39 12.86 -10.29
N THR A 52 -0.91 12.13 -11.30
CA THR A 52 -1.34 12.33 -12.69
C THR A 52 -2.82 11.96 -12.82
N PHE A 53 -3.60 12.77 -13.53
CA PHE A 53 -4.97 12.38 -13.86
C PHE A 53 -4.98 11.37 -15.01
N LEU A 54 -5.57 10.19 -14.76
CA LEU A 54 -5.86 9.20 -15.79
C LEU A 54 -7.37 9.02 -15.98
N THR A 55 -7.78 8.88 -17.24
CA THR A 55 -9.15 8.51 -17.60
C THR A 55 -9.43 7.06 -17.20
N TYR A 56 -10.70 6.68 -17.12
CA TYR A 56 -11.10 5.31 -16.79
C TYR A 56 -10.54 4.24 -17.76
N LYS A 57 -10.16 4.62 -18.99
CA LYS A 57 -9.61 3.70 -19.99
C LYS A 57 -8.12 3.41 -19.76
N ASP A 58 -7.38 4.39 -19.27
CA ASP A 58 -5.93 4.32 -19.09
C ASP A 58 -5.55 3.96 -17.65
N ARG A 59 -6.46 4.23 -16.71
CA ARG A 59 -6.32 3.89 -15.30
C ARG A 59 -6.48 2.38 -15.11
N LYS A 60 -5.63 1.82 -14.26
CA LYS A 60 -5.66 0.41 -13.86
C LYS A 60 -5.84 0.31 -12.35
N ARG A 61 -6.41 -0.80 -11.92
CA ARG A 61 -6.49 -1.24 -10.53
C ARG A 61 -5.38 -2.24 -10.26
N ILE A 62 -4.45 -1.89 -9.38
CA ILE A 62 -3.18 -2.59 -9.21
C ILE A 62 -3.02 -3.04 -7.77
N LEU A 63 -2.87 -4.36 -7.58
CA LEU A 63 -2.53 -4.95 -6.28
C LEU A 63 -1.02 -5.02 -6.11
N VAL A 64 -0.50 -4.50 -5.00
CA VAL A 64 0.90 -4.68 -4.58
C VAL A 64 0.93 -5.46 -3.26
N THR A 65 1.28 -6.75 -3.32
CA THR A 65 1.51 -7.53 -2.10
C THR A 65 2.90 -7.23 -1.57
N GLY A 66 3.07 -7.00 -0.26
CA GLY A 66 4.34 -6.56 0.30
C GLY A 66 4.64 -5.08 0.01
N GLY A 67 3.60 -4.30 -0.31
CA GLY A 67 3.69 -2.89 -0.69
C GLY A 67 4.13 -1.97 0.45
N ALA A 68 4.06 -2.40 1.72
CA ALA A 68 4.60 -1.63 2.83
C ALA A 68 6.09 -1.94 3.12
N GLY A 69 6.70 -2.85 2.34
CA GLY A 69 8.12 -3.17 2.38
C GLY A 69 9.01 -2.12 1.69
N PHE A 70 10.32 -2.41 1.62
CA PHE A 70 11.30 -1.52 0.98
C PHE A 70 10.96 -1.26 -0.50
N VAL A 71 11.18 -2.23 -1.39
CA VAL A 71 10.93 -2.08 -2.83
C VAL A 71 9.45 -1.81 -3.13
N GLY A 72 8.56 -2.51 -2.42
CA GLY A 72 7.11 -2.37 -2.59
C GLY A 72 6.61 -0.94 -2.39
N SER A 73 7.10 -0.22 -1.38
CA SER A 73 6.64 1.15 -1.12
C SER A 73 7.07 2.16 -2.19
N HIS A 74 8.25 1.97 -2.79
CA HIS A 74 8.70 2.80 -3.91
C HIS A 74 7.90 2.50 -5.19
N LEU A 75 7.53 1.24 -5.41
CA LEU A 75 6.62 0.85 -6.49
C LEU A 75 5.24 1.50 -6.28
N VAL A 76 4.70 1.46 -5.07
CA VAL A 76 3.45 2.13 -4.72
C VAL A 76 3.52 3.62 -5.03
N ASP A 77 4.58 4.32 -4.59
CA ASP A 77 4.75 5.74 -4.90
C ASP A 77 4.74 6.00 -6.40
N ARG A 78 5.46 5.19 -7.18
CA ARG A 78 5.51 5.36 -8.64
C ARG A 78 4.13 5.19 -9.27
N LEU A 79 3.40 4.14 -8.92
CA LEU A 79 2.08 3.84 -9.48
C LEU A 79 1.03 4.88 -9.07
N MET A 80 1.09 5.36 -7.83
CA MET A 80 0.23 6.45 -7.35
C MET A 80 0.47 7.74 -8.13
N LEU A 81 1.74 8.15 -8.30
CA LEU A 81 2.11 9.34 -9.08
C LEU A 81 1.71 9.23 -10.55
N GLU A 82 1.68 8.02 -11.12
CA GLU A 82 1.16 7.75 -12.47
C GLU A 82 -0.37 7.85 -12.57
N GLY A 83 -1.10 7.92 -11.45
CA GLY A 83 -2.56 8.11 -11.44
C GLY A 83 -3.39 6.83 -11.39
N HIS A 84 -2.76 5.69 -11.06
CA HIS A 84 -3.44 4.40 -10.94
C HIS A 84 -4.16 4.23 -9.60
N GLU A 85 -5.12 3.30 -9.56
CA GLU A 85 -5.73 2.82 -8.31
C GLU A 85 -4.84 1.74 -7.71
N VAL A 86 -4.26 1.98 -6.54
CA VAL A 86 -3.28 1.09 -5.91
C VAL A 86 -3.85 0.52 -4.62
N ILE A 87 -3.91 -0.81 -4.57
CA ILE A 87 -4.31 -1.59 -3.40
C ILE A 87 -3.06 -2.25 -2.83
N VAL A 88 -2.73 -2.01 -1.57
CA VAL A 88 -1.61 -2.66 -0.88
C VAL A 88 -2.13 -3.75 0.03
N ALA A 89 -1.60 -4.96 -0.11
CA ALA A 89 -1.81 -6.06 0.83
C ALA A 89 -0.50 -6.37 1.57
N ASP A 90 -0.46 -6.14 2.88
CA ASP A 90 0.73 -6.37 3.71
C ASP A 90 0.32 -6.78 5.13
N ASN A 91 1.04 -7.72 5.74
CA ASN A 91 0.82 -8.15 7.13
C ASN A 91 1.76 -7.46 8.12
N PHE A 92 2.59 -6.52 7.66
CA PHE A 92 3.60 -5.78 8.42
C PHE A 92 4.63 -6.65 9.15
N PHE A 93 4.87 -7.88 8.67
CA PHE A 93 5.88 -8.76 9.27
C PHE A 93 7.29 -8.15 9.19
N THR A 94 7.65 -7.61 8.02
CA THR A 94 8.88 -6.82 7.83
C THR A 94 8.62 -5.41 7.29
N GLY A 95 7.42 -5.17 6.71
CA GLY A 95 6.99 -3.87 6.23
C GLY A 95 6.62 -2.92 7.38
N ARG A 96 6.50 -1.62 7.08
CA ARG A 96 6.09 -0.60 8.07
C ARG A 96 5.05 0.31 7.46
N LYS A 97 3.97 0.59 8.21
CA LYS A 97 2.90 1.50 7.77
C LYS A 97 3.43 2.87 7.35
N ARG A 98 4.45 3.39 8.04
CA ARG A 98 5.12 4.66 7.71
C ARG A 98 5.63 4.78 6.27
N ASN A 99 5.89 3.64 5.60
CA ASN A 99 6.44 3.65 4.24
C ASN A 99 5.39 4.06 3.19
N ILE A 100 4.10 4.03 3.55
CA ILE A 100 2.95 4.28 2.67
C ILE A 100 1.90 5.19 3.32
N GLU A 101 2.18 5.74 4.50
CA GLU A 101 1.18 6.48 5.29
C GLU A 101 0.73 7.79 4.64
N HIS A 102 1.59 8.36 3.82
CA HIS A 102 1.34 9.56 3.03
C HIS A 102 0.36 9.35 1.87
N TRP A 103 -0.15 8.13 1.65
CA TRP A 103 -1.25 7.85 0.71
C TRP A 103 -2.57 7.48 1.41
N ILE A 104 -2.57 7.26 2.73
CA ILE A 104 -3.76 6.77 3.44
C ILE A 104 -4.85 7.83 3.45
N GLY A 105 -5.98 7.50 2.81
CA GLY A 105 -7.14 8.38 2.65
C GLY A 105 -7.22 9.04 1.27
N HIS A 106 -6.22 8.86 0.40
CA HIS A 106 -6.30 9.26 -1.00
C HIS A 106 -7.33 8.38 -1.73
N GLU A 107 -8.14 8.96 -2.63
CA GLU A 107 -9.23 8.26 -3.33
C GLU A 107 -8.78 7.02 -4.12
N ASN A 108 -7.57 7.07 -4.67
CA ASN A 108 -6.99 5.98 -5.46
C ASN A 108 -6.14 4.99 -4.64
N PHE A 109 -6.13 5.09 -3.30
CA PHE A 109 -5.28 4.24 -2.46
C PHE A 109 -6.07 3.45 -1.42
N GLU A 110 -5.81 2.14 -1.36
CA GLU A 110 -6.37 1.27 -0.33
C GLU A 110 -5.27 0.44 0.34
N LEU A 111 -5.33 0.32 1.67
CA LEU A 111 -4.45 -0.53 2.46
C LEU A 111 -5.25 -1.64 3.13
N ILE A 112 -4.91 -2.88 2.81
CA ILE A 112 -5.49 -4.09 3.40
C ILE A 112 -4.41 -4.75 4.28
N ASN A 113 -4.65 -4.81 5.59
CA ASN A 113 -3.82 -5.61 6.49
C ASN A 113 -4.16 -7.10 6.29
N HIS A 114 -3.37 -7.79 5.47
CA HIS A 114 -3.67 -9.15 5.03
C HIS A 114 -2.41 -10.00 4.87
N ASP A 115 -2.49 -11.24 5.35
CA ASP A 115 -1.46 -12.25 5.08
C ASP A 115 -1.86 -13.08 3.86
N ILE A 116 -1.03 -13.02 2.82
CA ILE A 116 -1.27 -13.67 1.53
C ILE A 116 -1.33 -15.20 1.59
N VAL A 117 -0.90 -15.83 2.69
CA VAL A 117 -1.17 -17.27 2.90
C VAL A 117 -2.66 -17.59 2.97
N ASN A 118 -3.49 -16.58 3.26
CA ASN A 118 -4.94 -16.66 3.18
C ASN A 118 -5.45 -16.15 1.82
N PRO A 119 -6.51 -16.75 1.26
CA PRO A 119 -7.14 -16.28 0.04
C PRO A 119 -7.58 -14.81 0.13
N LEU A 120 -7.43 -14.08 -0.98
CA LEU A 120 -7.88 -12.70 -1.13
C LEU A 120 -8.76 -12.60 -2.38
N TYR A 121 -9.90 -11.93 -2.25
CA TYR A 121 -10.90 -11.83 -3.31
C TYR A 121 -11.20 -10.37 -3.62
N ILE A 122 -10.45 -9.81 -4.58
CA ILE A 122 -10.62 -8.43 -5.07
C ILE A 122 -10.58 -8.41 -6.61
N GLU A 123 -11.05 -7.34 -7.23
CA GLU A 123 -11.01 -7.14 -8.69
C GLU A 123 -9.85 -6.20 -9.04
N VAL A 124 -8.89 -6.68 -9.84
CA VAL A 124 -7.68 -5.93 -10.22
C VAL A 124 -7.22 -6.32 -11.64
N ASP A 125 -6.52 -5.41 -12.30
CA ASP A 125 -5.97 -5.61 -13.65
C ASP A 125 -4.53 -6.15 -13.60
N GLU A 126 -3.76 -5.72 -12.60
CA GLU A 126 -2.36 -6.11 -12.42
C GLU A 126 -2.05 -6.46 -10.96
N ILE A 127 -1.16 -7.44 -10.77
CA ILE A 127 -0.68 -7.88 -9.46
C ILE A 127 0.85 -7.84 -9.46
N TYR A 128 1.43 -7.03 -8.58
CA TYR A 128 2.85 -7.03 -8.27
C TYR A 128 3.06 -7.81 -6.97
N HIS A 129 3.53 -9.05 -7.12
CA HIS A 129 3.68 -10.00 -6.03
C HIS A 129 5.08 -9.93 -5.41
N LEU A 130 5.26 -9.01 -4.43
CA LEU A 130 6.53 -8.77 -3.72
C LEU A 130 6.55 -9.29 -2.26
N ALA A 131 5.43 -9.82 -1.75
CA ALA A 131 5.33 -10.27 -0.37
C ALA A 131 6.21 -11.51 -0.11
N SER A 132 7.35 -11.30 0.55
CA SER A 132 8.22 -12.33 1.12
C SER A 132 9.16 -11.66 2.12
N PRO A 133 9.52 -12.32 3.23
CA PRO A 133 10.72 -11.94 3.97
C PRO A 133 11.92 -12.02 3.02
N ALA A 134 12.77 -10.99 2.99
CA ALA A 134 13.80 -10.88 1.97
C ALA A 134 15.23 -10.74 2.52
N SER A 135 15.41 -10.47 3.82
CA SER A 135 16.73 -10.44 4.46
C SER A 135 17.10 -11.79 5.08
N PRO A 136 18.37 -12.20 5.06
CA PRO A 136 18.82 -13.46 5.67
C PRO A 136 18.37 -13.63 7.12
N SER A 137 18.54 -12.59 7.93
CA SER A 137 18.10 -12.56 9.32
C SER A 137 16.60 -12.85 9.47
N HIS A 138 15.75 -12.29 8.61
CA HIS A 138 14.29 -12.43 8.74
C HIS A 138 13.75 -13.74 8.16
N TYR A 139 14.25 -14.20 7.00
CA TYR A 139 13.74 -15.45 6.43
C TYR A 139 14.25 -16.68 7.16
N MET A 140 15.45 -16.64 7.76
CA MET A 140 15.98 -17.73 8.58
C MET A 140 15.38 -17.76 10.00
N TYR A 141 14.83 -16.64 10.49
CA TYR A 141 14.17 -16.59 11.79
C TYR A 141 12.93 -17.49 11.86
N ASN A 142 12.17 -17.59 10.77
CA ASN A 142 11.02 -18.49 10.67
C ASN A 142 10.95 -19.15 9.28
N PRO A 143 11.73 -20.21 9.05
CA PRO A 143 11.84 -20.85 7.74
C PRO A 143 10.50 -21.44 7.26
N VAL A 144 9.68 -21.97 8.18
CA VAL A 144 8.35 -22.50 7.85
C VAL A 144 7.43 -21.40 7.33
N LYS A 145 7.44 -20.21 7.96
CA LYS A 145 6.66 -19.07 7.47
C LYS A 145 7.17 -18.60 6.11
N THR A 146 8.48 -18.53 5.91
CA THR A 146 9.09 -18.19 4.62
C THR A 146 8.62 -19.11 3.50
N ILE A 147 8.63 -20.43 3.74
CA ILE A 147 8.15 -21.42 2.77
C ILE A 147 6.66 -21.21 2.49
N LYS A 148 5.82 -21.10 3.53
CA LYS A 148 4.36 -20.91 3.37
C LYS A 148 4.01 -19.67 2.55
N VAL A 149 4.66 -18.54 2.83
CA VAL A 149 4.42 -17.27 2.12
C VAL A 149 4.78 -17.39 0.64
N ASN A 150 5.95 -17.95 0.31
CA ASN A 150 6.39 -18.11 -1.08
C ASN A 150 5.73 -19.27 -1.83
N THR A 151 5.09 -20.22 -1.14
CA THR A 151 4.35 -21.32 -1.78
C THR A 151 2.86 -21.05 -1.82
N MET A 152 2.19 -21.15 -0.68
CA MET A 152 0.74 -20.93 -0.54
C MET A 152 0.35 -19.51 -0.95
N GLY A 153 1.15 -18.51 -0.56
CA GLY A 153 0.88 -17.13 -0.92
C GLY A 153 0.94 -16.90 -2.43
N THR A 154 1.93 -17.48 -3.11
CA THR A 154 2.02 -17.42 -4.58
C THR A 154 0.87 -18.17 -5.25
N ILE A 155 0.47 -19.34 -4.75
CA ILE A 155 -0.70 -20.08 -5.25
C ILE A 155 -1.97 -19.23 -5.12
N ASN A 156 -2.19 -18.57 -3.98
CA ASN A 156 -3.35 -17.72 -3.77
C ASN A 156 -3.36 -16.52 -4.74
N MET A 157 -2.23 -15.86 -4.95
CA MET A 157 -2.14 -14.72 -5.88
C MET A 157 -2.30 -15.15 -7.34
N LEU A 158 -1.79 -16.32 -7.73
CA LEU A 158 -2.04 -16.89 -9.06
C LEU A 158 -3.51 -17.30 -9.23
N GLY A 159 -4.13 -17.87 -8.20
CA GLY A 159 -5.56 -18.17 -8.18
C GLY A 159 -6.43 -16.93 -8.34
N LEU A 160 -6.06 -15.83 -7.65
CA LEU A 160 -6.68 -14.52 -7.83
C LEU A 160 -6.48 -14.02 -9.28
N ALA A 161 -5.24 -14.02 -9.78
CA ALA A 161 -4.90 -13.58 -11.13
C ALA A 161 -5.71 -14.33 -12.20
N ARG A 162 -5.86 -15.65 -12.02
CA ARG A 162 -6.69 -16.51 -12.89
C ARG A 162 -8.13 -16.02 -12.93
N ARG A 163 -8.71 -15.83 -11.75
CA ARG A 163 -10.14 -15.53 -11.57
C ARG A 163 -10.52 -14.21 -12.23
N VAL A 164 -9.69 -13.19 -12.05
CA VAL A 164 -9.95 -11.82 -12.53
C VAL A 164 -9.22 -11.49 -13.83
N ARG A 165 -8.49 -12.47 -14.39
CA ARG A 165 -7.64 -12.32 -15.59
C ARG A 165 -6.57 -11.23 -15.47
N ALA A 166 -6.08 -10.99 -14.26
CA ALA A 166 -5.01 -10.03 -14.02
C ALA A 166 -3.68 -10.55 -14.57
N ARG A 167 -2.82 -9.61 -14.99
CA ARG A 167 -1.40 -9.90 -15.20
C ARG A 167 -0.70 -9.96 -13.85
N LEU A 168 0.13 -10.98 -13.63
CA LEU A 168 0.92 -11.11 -12.39
C LEU A 168 2.42 -10.98 -12.67
N LEU A 169 3.08 -10.07 -11.96
CA LEU A 169 4.54 -10.01 -11.86
C LEU A 169 4.98 -10.64 -10.53
N PHE A 170 5.86 -11.63 -10.60
CA PHE A 170 6.48 -12.25 -9.44
C PHE A 170 7.88 -11.67 -9.19
N ALA A 171 8.12 -11.17 -7.98
CA ALA A 171 9.44 -10.78 -7.52
C ALA A 171 10.22 -12.02 -7.05
N SER A 172 10.97 -12.60 -7.99
CA SER A 172 11.98 -13.61 -7.73
C SER A 172 13.29 -12.95 -7.27
N THR A 173 14.36 -13.73 -7.20
CA THR A 173 15.63 -13.34 -6.58
C THR A 173 16.81 -13.92 -7.35
N SER A 174 17.97 -13.27 -7.27
CA SER A 174 19.23 -13.85 -7.74
C SER A 174 19.64 -15.12 -6.98
N GLU A 175 19.13 -15.34 -5.75
CA GLU A 175 19.40 -16.57 -4.98
C GLU A 175 18.89 -17.85 -5.66
N VAL A 176 18.00 -17.76 -6.68
CA VAL A 176 17.61 -18.95 -7.46
C VAL A 176 18.79 -19.55 -8.25
N TYR A 177 19.86 -18.76 -8.45
CA TYR A 177 21.12 -19.21 -9.03
C TYR A 177 22.04 -19.91 -8.00
N GLY A 178 21.79 -19.74 -6.70
CA GLY A 178 22.55 -20.36 -5.61
C GLY A 178 24.00 -19.92 -5.55
N ASP A 179 24.91 -20.89 -5.48
CA ASP A 179 26.37 -20.68 -5.54
C ASP A 179 26.84 -20.96 -6.98
N PRO A 180 26.74 -19.97 -7.90
CA PRO A 180 26.81 -20.20 -9.33
C PRO A 180 28.20 -20.66 -9.78
N GLU A 181 28.22 -21.62 -10.71
CA GLU A 181 29.45 -22.12 -11.34
C GLU A 181 29.82 -21.30 -12.61
N VAL A 182 29.01 -20.29 -12.95
CA VAL A 182 29.15 -19.47 -14.15
C VAL A 182 29.08 -17.97 -13.83
N HIS A 183 29.82 -17.17 -14.60
CA HIS A 183 29.80 -15.71 -14.51
C HIS A 183 29.84 -15.05 -15.91
N PRO A 184 28.96 -14.09 -16.22
CA PRO A 184 27.81 -13.64 -15.42
C PRO A 184 26.66 -14.68 -15.39
N GLN A 185 25.73 -14.52 -14.44
CA GLN A 185 24.56 -15.41 -14.34
C GLN A 185 23.47 -15.01 -15.33
N LYS A 186 23.40 -15.73 -16.46
CA LYS A 186 22.32 -15.57 -17.45
C LYS A 186 21.06 -16.31 -16.99
N GLU A 187 19.89 -15.88 -17.45
CA GLU A 187 18.59 -16.45 -17.07
C GLU A 187 18.42 -17.92 -17.48
N THR A 188 19.20 -18.37 -18.47
CA THR A 188 19.27 -19.77 -18.92
C THR A 188 20.00 -20.69 -17.93
N TYR A 189 20.73 -20.13 -16.95
CA TYR A 189 21.41 -20.92 -15.93
C TYR A 189 20.39 -21.48 -14.92
N PHE A 190 20.48 -22.77 -14.61
CA PHE A 190 19.52 -23.46 -13.74
C PHE A 190 19.77 -23.27 -12.25
N GLY A 191 20.95 -22.76 -11.87
CA GLY A 191 21.35 -22.56 -10.48
C GLY A 191 22.05 -23.78 -9.87
N ASN A 192 22.86 -23.52 -8.86
CA ASN A 192 23.52 -24.52 -8.01
C ASN A 192 23.11 -24.25 -6.57
N VAL A 193 21.98 -24.82 -6.15
CA VAL A 193 21.32 -24.52 -4.87
C VAL A 193 21.30 -25.77 -4.00
N ASN A 194 21.61 -25.63 -2.71
CA ASN A 194 21.51 -26.71 -1.74
C ASN A 194 20.09 -26.77 -1.14
N PRO A 195 19.29 -27.83 -1.42
CA PRO A 195 17.89 -27.90 -1.02
C PRO A 195 17.66 -28.13 0.48
N PHE A 196 18.71 -28.41 1.26
CA PHE A 196 18.63 -28.63 2.72
C PHE A 196 19.60 -27.72 3.50
N GLY A 197 20.18 -26.71 2.85
CA GLY A 197 21.01 -25.70 3.51
C GLY A 197 20.19 -24.75 4.39
N PRO A 198 20.85 -23.91 5.23
CA PRO A 198 20.15 -22.95 6.11
C PRO A 198 19.34 -21.90 5.34
N ARG A 199 19.71 -21.59 4.09
CA ARG A 199 19.00 -20.67 3.19
C ARG A 199 17.89 -21.34 2.36
N SER A 200 17.81 -22.67 2.35
CA SER A 200 16.90 -23.45 1.49
C SER A 200 15.44 -23.01 1.58
N CYS A 201 14.99 -22.60 2.77
CA CYS A 201 13.63 -22.10 2.96
C CYS A 201 13.27 -20.91 2.07
N TYR A 202 14.24 -20.05 1.73
CA TYR A 202 14.08 -18.93 0.81
C TYR A 202 14.38 -19.35 -0.62
N ASP A 203 15.53 -19.98 -0.85
CA ASP A 203 16.02 -20.30 -2.20
C ASP A 203 15.08 -21.26 -2.93
N GLU A 204 14.72 -22.39 -2.31
CA GLU A 204 13.83 -23.39 -2.91
C GLU A 204 12.40 -22.87 -3.00
N SER A 205 11.94 -22.08 -2.03
CA SER A 205 10.58 -21.54 -2.09
C SER A 205 10.41 -20.50 -3.20
N LYS A 206 11.45 -19.72 -3.52
CA LYS A 206 11.46 -18.85 -4.70
C LYS A 206 11.54 -19.64 -6.01
N ARG A 207 12.31 -20.72 -6.06
CA ARG A 207 12.40 -21.61 -7.24
C ARG A 207 11.07 -22.30 -7.55
N VAL A 208 10.40 -22.86 -6.54
CA VAL A 208 9.09 -23.49 -6.73
C VAL A 208 8.01 -22.46 -7.08
N ALA A 209 8.11 -21.22 -6.58
CA ALA A 209 7.22 -20.14 -6.98
C ALA A 209 7.37 -19.79 -8.48
N GLU A 210 8.59 -19.74 -9.03
CA GLU A 210 8.80 -19.58 -10.49
C GLU A 210 8.14 -20.74 -11.27
N ALA A 211 8.38 -21.99 -10.85
CA ALA A 211 7.79 -23.16 -11.49
C ALA A 211 6.26 -23.13 -11.45
N THR A 212 5.69 -22.69 -10.32
CA THR A 212 4.24 -22.54 -10.14
C THR A 212 3.68 -21.46 -11.07
N CYS A 213 4.35 -20.31 -11.18
CA CYS A 213 3.96 -19.27 -12.14
C CYS A 213 3.91 -19.82 -13.57
N TYR A 214 4.96 -20.53 -14.01
CA TYR A 214 4.99 -21.15 -15.34
C TYR A 214 3.91 -22.20 -15.56
N ALA A 215 3.61 -23.01 -14.54
CA ALA A 215 2.53 -24.00 -14.61
C ALA A 215 1.18 -23.33 -14.86
N TYR A 216 0.86 -22.27 -14.11
CA TYR A 216 -0.37 -21.49 -14.31
C TYR A 216 -0.41 -20.79 -15.67
N ALA A 217 0.72 -20.26 -16.15
CA ALA A 217 0.77 -19.65 -17.48
C ALA A 217 0.48 -20.66 -18.59
N LYS A 218 1.05 -21.87 -18.50
CA LYS A 218 0.86 -22.94 -19.50
C LYS A 218 -0.54 -23.57 -19.44
N GLN A 219 -1.04 -23.85 -18.24
CA GLN A 219 -2.29 -24.58 -18.06
C GLN A 219 -3.52 -23.67 -18.13
N GLU A 220 -3.44 -22.47 -17.56
CA GLU A 220 -4.58 -21.56 -17.37
C GLU A 220 -4.46 -20.28 -18.20
N GLY A 221 -3.39 -20.11 -18.99
CA GLY A 221 -3.21 -18.97 -19.89
C GLY A 221 -2.97 -17.62 -19.20
N ILE A 222 -2.56 -17.63 -17.93
CA ILE A 222 -2.32 -16.39 -17.17
C ILE A 222 -1.10 -15.66 -17.70
N SER A 223 -1.22 -14.34 -17.90
CA SER A 223 -0.08 -13.49 -18.24
C SER A 223 0.83 -13.29 -17.03
N ILE A 224 1.94 -14.02 -16.98
CA ILE A 224 2.97 -13.88 -15.93
C ILE A 224 4.17 -13.04 -16.38
N ARG A 225 4.85 -12.40 -15.43
CA ARG A 225 6.19 -11.83 -15.57
C ARG A 225 7.02 -12.24 -14.36
N ILE A 226 8.30 -12.57 -14.55
CA ILE A 226 9.19 -12.97 -13.45
C ILE A 226 10.39 -12.03 -13.48
N ALA A 227 10.67 -11.38 -12.35
CA ALA A 227 11.85 -10.54 -12.18
C ALA A 227 12.80 -11.20 -11.18
N ARG A 228 13.99 -11.63 -11.62
CA ARG A 228 15.04 -12.16 -10.73
C ARG A 228 15.86 -10.99 -10.20
N ILE A 229 15.48 -10.49 -9.03
CA ILE A 229 16.04 -9.27 -8.45
C ILE A 229 17.40 -9.56 -7.80
N PHE A 230 18.41 -8.78 -8.19
CA PHE A 230 19.73 -8.76 -7.54
C PHE A 230 19.75 -7.78 -6.37
N ASN A 231 20.85 -7.78 -5.61
CA ASN A 231 21.02 -6.89 -4.46
C ASN A 231 20.67 -5.44 -4.81
N THR A 232 19.72 -4.90 -4.04
CA THR A 232 19.15 -3.56 -4.24
C THR A 232 19.23 -2.83 -2.91
N TYR A 233 19.58 -1.54 -2.91
CA TYR A 233 19.69 -0.70 -1.73
C TYR A 233 19.02 0.66 -1.95
N GLY A 234 18.65 1.35 -0.88
CA GLY A 234 18.03 2.67 -0.95
C GLY A 234 17.22 3.06 0.28
N PRO A 235 16.55 4.23 0.24
CA PRO A 235 15.69 4.68 1.33
C PRO A 235 14.61 3.66 1.69
N ARG A 236 14.19 3.59 2.96
CA ARG A 236 13.21 2.62 3.50
C ARG A 236 13.67 1.16 3.56
N MET A 237 14.90 0.85 3.16
CA MET A 237 15.55 -0.42 3.49
C MET A 237 15.67 -0.57 5.02
N HIS A 238 15.57 -1.80 5.52
CA HIS A 238 15.68 -2.03 6.95
C HIS A 238 17.11 -1.74 7.43
N MET A 239 17.29 -1.15 8.61
CA MET A 239 18.65 -0.85 9.11
C MET A 239 19.49 -2.12 9.35
N ASN A 240 18.83 -3.23 9.68
CA ASN A 240 19.47 -4.53 9.93
C ASN A 240 19.24 -5.53 8.77
N ASP A 241 19.19 -5.04 7.53
CA ASP A 241 18.87 -5.86 6.36
C ASP A 241 20.00 -6.85 6.00
N GLY A 242 21.26 -6.56 6.36
CA GLY A 242 22.40 -7.46 6.17
C GLY A 242 22.74 -7.79 4.71
N ARG A 243 22.07 -7.17 3.74
CA ARG A 243 22.26 -7.33 2.28
C ARG A 243 23.24 -6.34 1.65
N VAL A 244 23.66 -5.33 2.41
CA VAL A 244 24.75 -4.41 2.03
C VAL A 244 25.98 -4.83 2.83
N VAL A 245 27.01 -5.28 2.11
CA VAL A 245 28.35 -5.59 2.62
C VAL A 245 29.26 -4.42 2.27
#